data_AF-B0Z962-F1
#
_entry.id   AF-B0Z962-F1
#
_cell.length_a   1.000
_cell.length_b   1.000
_cell.length_c   1.000
_cell.angle_alpha   90.00
_cell.angle_beta   90.00
_cell.angle_gamma   90.00
#
_symmetry.space_group_name_H-M   'P 1'
#
loop_
_entity.id
_entity.type
_entity.pdbx_description
1 polymer ?
#
loop_
_entity_poly.entity_id
_entity_poly.type
_entity_poly.pdbx_seq_one_letter_code
_entity_poly.pdbx_strand_id
1 'polypeptide(L)'
;HAEVVHMGSYLPVRRARGENEPGGIAFGFLADICQSSKSNMDDPVRVTLDVVASGAMLYDQIWLGSYMSGGVGFTQYATAAYTDNILDDFTYFGKEYVEDKYGMTEAPNTMETVLDVASEVTFYGLEQYEEYPALLEDQFGGSQRAAVVAAAAGCSTAFAT
;
A
#
# COMPACT_ATOMS: atom_id res chain seq x y z
N HIS A 1 30.58 3.65 -12.23
CA HIS A 1 29.87 2.53 -12.87
C HIS A 1 30.06 1.21 -12.13
N ALA A 2 31.29 0.83 -11.75
CA ALA A 2 31.57 -0.49 -11.17
C ALA A 2 30.87 -0.75 -9.82
N GLU A 3 30.63 0.28 -9.00
CA GLU A 3 30.17 0.11 -7.60
C GLU A 3 29.12 1.14 -7.17
N VAL A 4 28.41 1.77 -8.13
CA VAL A 4 27.36 2.74 -7.80
C VAL A 4 26.02 2.02 -7.63
N VAL A 5 25.30 2.33 -6.55
CA VAL A 5 23.92 1.89 -6.33
C VAL A 5 23.00 3.08 -6.59
N HIS A 6 22.31 3.04 -7.73
CA HIS A 6 21.26 4.01 -8.05
C HIS A 6 19.98 3.68 -7.29
N MET A 7 19.19 4.71 -6.99
CA MET A 7 17.88 4.52 -6.36
C MET A 7 16.86 4.03 -7.37
N GLY A 8 16.99 4.45 -8.63
CA GLY A 8 16.14 3.98 -9.71
C GLY A 8 16.88 3.89 -11.04
N SER A 9 16.51 2.91 -11.87
CA SER A 9 17.08 2.75 -13.20
C SER A 9 16.47 3.73 -14.21
N TYR A 10 17.15 3.98 -15.33
CA TYR A 10 16.58 4.77 -16.43
C TYR A 10 15.29 4.15 -16.99
N LEU A 11 14.48 4.98 -17.66
CA LEU A 11 13.18 4.56 -18.20
C LEU A 11 13.13 4.46 -19.73
N PRO A 12 12.28 3.57 -20.28
CA PRO A 12 12.07 3.46 -21.73
C PRO A 12 11.59 4.77 -22.37
N VAL A 13 11.90 4.93 -23.66
CA VAL A 13 11.78 6.19 -24.42
C VAL A 13 10.42 6.88 -24.34
N ARG A 14 9.31 6.11 -24.29
CA ARG A 14 7.95 6.69 -24.17
C ARG A 14 7.79 7.57 -22.93
N ARG A 15 8.58 7.31 -21.89
CA ARG A 15 8.62 8.05 -20.63
C ARG A 15 10.06 8.33 -20.23
N ALA A 16 10.89 8.74 -21.20
CA ALA A 16 12.34 8.88 -21.10
C ALA A 16 12.80 9.73 -19.92
N ARG A 17 13.54 9.10 -18.99
CA ARG A 17 14.17 9.71 -17.81
C ARG A 17 15.49 8.97 -17.54
N GLY A 18 16.46 9.69 -16.99
CA GLY A 18 17.72 9.10 -16.51
C GLY A 18 17.52 8.28 -15.22
N GLU A 19 18.62 7.88 -14.61
CA GLU A 19 18.62 7.20 -13.32
C GLU A 19 18.13 8.12 -12.19
N ASN A 20 17.75 7.51 -11.05
CA ASN A 20 17.28 8.15 -9.82
C ASN A 20 15.98 8.97 -9.96
N GLU A 21 15.17 8.69 -10.97
CA GLU A 21 13.82 9.25 -11.10
C GLU A 21 12.76 8.29 -10.53
N PRO A 22 11.63 8.79 -9.99
CA PRO A 22 10.68 7.97 -9.23
C PRO A 22 10.21 6.70 -9.95
N GLY A 23 9.90 6.78 -11.25
CA GLY A 23 9.43 5.62 -12.01
C GLY A 23 10.46 4.49 -12.17
N GLY A 24 11.73 4.73 -11.85
CA GLY A 24 12.80 3.73 -11.85
C GLY A 24 13.06 3.10 -10.47
N ILE A 25 12.47 3.64 -9.39
CA ILE A 25 12.65 3.13 -8.02
C ILE A 25 11.77 1.89 -7.85
N ALA A 26 12.39 0.72 -7.63
CA ALA A 26 11.67 -0.52 -7.37
C ALA A 26 10.93 -0.47 -6.02
N PHE A 27 9.80 -1.16 -5.90
CA PHE A 27 8.99 -1.14 -4.68
C PHE A 27 9.76 -1.61 -3.43
N GLY A 28 10.60 -2.65 -3.57
CA GLY A 28 11.47 -3.10 -2.47
C GLY A 28 12.45 -2.03 -2.01
N PHE A 29 13.01 -1.24 -2.94
CA PHE A 29 13.91 -0.14 -2.57
C PHE A 29 13.15 0.96 -1.84
N LEU A 30 11.91 1.28 -2.24
CA LEU A 30 11.13 2.27 -1.51
C LEU A 30 10.76 1.78 -0.10
N ALA A 31 10.43 0.50 0.06
CA ALA A 31 10.21 -0.09 1.36
C ALA A 31 11.45 0.03 2.27
N ASP A 32 12.65 -0.22 1.74
CA ASP A 32 13.92 -0.09 2.49
C ASP A 32 14.33 1.38 2.73
N ILE A 33 13.99 2.29 1.81
CA ILE A 33 14.20 3.74 2.00
C ILE A 33 13.38 4.23 3.19
N CYS A 34 12.13 3.77 3.33
CA CYS A 34 11.31 4.08 4.49
C CYS A 34 11.92 3.46 5.76
N GLN A 35 12.12 4.29 6.79
CA GLN A 35 12.85 3.91 7.99
C GLN A 35 11.94 3.44 9.14
N SER A 36 10.68 3.10 8.84
CA SER A 36 9.74 2.61 9.85
C SER A 36 10.18 1.26 10.42
N SER A 37 10.73 0.38 9.58
CA SER A 37 11.20 -0.96 9.95
C SER A 37 12.20 -0.98 11.10
N LYS A 38 13.07 0.04 11.23
CA LYS A 38 14.04 0.12 12.33
C LYS A 38 13.48 0.76 13.62
N SER A 39 12.30 1.38 13.56
CA SER A 39 11.76 2.20 14.65
C SER A 39 10.47 1.62 15.23
N ASN A 40 9.69 0.88 14.42
CA ASN A 40 8.38 0.31 14.76
C ASN A 40 8.35 -1.21 14.55
N MET A 41 9.48 -1.90 14.77
CA MET A 41 9.65 -3.32 14.41
C MET A 41 8.64 -4.28 15.05
N ASP A 42 8.09 -3.93 16.20
CA ASP A 42 7.10 -4.74 16.91
C ASP A 42 5.68 -4.58 16.36
N ASP A 43 5.47 -3.67 15.40
CA ASP A 43 4.19 -3.40 14.75
C ASP A 43 4.33 -3.52 13.22
N PRO A 44 4.09 -4.73 12.66
CA PRO A 44 4.24 -4.96 11.22
C PRO A 44 3.21 -4.19 10.39
N VAL A 45 2.03 -3.87 10.95
CA VAL A 45 1.03 -3.03 10.28
C VAL A 45 1.59 -1.63 10.12
N ARG A 46 2.09 -1.03 11.21
CA ARG A 46 2.67 0.31 11.17
C ARG A 46 3.83 0.41 10.19
N VAL A 47 4.76 -0.56 10.20
CA VAL A 47 5.87 -0.59 9.25
C VAL A 47 5.38 -0.61 7.81
N THR A 48 4.38 -1.45 7.53
CA THR A 48 3.80 -1.60 6.20
C THR A 48 3.09 -0.32 5.74
N LEU A 49 2.29 0.31 6.59
CA LEU A 49 1.50 1.48 6.22
C LEU A 49 2.35 2.75 6.11
N ASP A 50 3.44 2.88 6.87
CA ASP A 50 4.43 3.95 6.64
C ASP A 50 5.10 3.82 5.26
N VAL A 51 5.30 2.59 4.76
CA VAL A 51 5.77 2.33 3.38
C VAL A 51 4.67 2.69 2.38
N VAL A 52 3.41 2.34 2.63
CA VAL A 52 2.27 2.72 1.77
C VAL A 52 2.17 4.24 1.66
N ALA A 53 2.25 4.97 2.77
CA ALA A 53 2.21 6.44 2.76
C ALA A 53 3.36 7.03 1.92
N SER A 54 4.58 6.49 2.09
CA SER A 54 5.76 6.89 1.30
C SER A 54 5.56 6.63 -0.19
N GLY A 55 5.01 5.46 -0.54
CA GLY A 55 4.70 5.04 -1.90
C GLY A 55 3.60 5.85 -2.55
N ALA A 56 2.46 6.01 -1.90
CA ALA A 56 1.32 6.77 -2.40
C ALA A 56 1.71 8.23 -2.69
N MET A 57 2.45 8.86 -1.79
CA MET A 57 2.91 10.23 -2.01
C MET A 57 3.89 10.33 -3.20
N LEU A 58 4.91 9.48 -3.24
CA LEU A 58 5.94 9.55 -4.28
C LEU A 58 5.40 9.12 -5.65
N TYR A 59 4.71 7.99 -5.72
CA TYR A 59 4.27 7.39 -6.97
C TYR A 59 2.99 8.05 -7.51
N ASP A 60 1.99 8.37 -6.69
CA ASP A 60 0.76 8.95 -7.21
C ASP A 60 0.84 10.46 -7.32
N GLN A 61 1.28 11.17 -6.28
CA GLN A 61 1.24 12.64 -6.30
C GLN A 61 2.35 13.24 -7.15
N ILE A 62 3.59 12.76 -6.98
CA ILE A 62 4.75 13.32 -7.69
C ILE A 62 4.92 12.65 -9.05
N TRP A 63 5.08 11.33 -9.07
CA TRP A 63 5.40 10.63 -10.31
C TRP A 63 4.24 10.64 -11.31
N LEU A 64 3.10 10.05 -10.95
CA LEU A 64 1.94 10.01 -11.83
C LEU A 64 1.29 11.39 -11.97
N GLY A 65 1.09 12.09 -10.86
CA GLY A 65 0.35 13.36 -10.77
C GLY A 65 1.11 14.59 -11.26
N SER A 66 2.43 14.49 -11.45
CA SER A 66 3.24 15.58 -12.00
C SER A 66 4.08 15.12 -13.19
N TYR A 67 5.08 14.25 -12.99
CA TYR A 67 6.02 13.85 -14.04
C TYR A 67 5.33 13.22 -15.27
N MET A 68 4.25 12.47 -15.04
CA MET A 68 3.53 11.75 -16.09
C MET A 68 2.21 12.42 -16.48
N SER A 69 1.79 13.49 -15.79
CA SER A 69 0.57 14.25 -16.11
C SER A 69 0.73 15.75 -15.82
N GLY A 70 0.47 16.21 -14.59
CA GLY A 70 0.49 17.61 -14.16
C GLY A 70 -0.89 18.24 -13.99
N GLY A 71 -0.94 19.48 -13.48
CA GLY A 71 -2.17 20.22 -13.21
C GLY A 71 -2.64 20.09 -11.77
N VAL A 72 -3.94 19.88 -11.56
CA VAL A 72 -4.53 19.66 -10.22
C VAL A 72 -3.93 18.41 -9.55
N GLY A 73 -3.57 17.39 -10.34
CA GLY A 73 -2.88 16.21 -9.88
C GLY A 73 -3.78 15.21 -9.13
N PHE A 74 -3.14 14.34 -8.34
CA PHE A 74 -3.75 13.14 -7.76
C PHE A 74 -3.69 13.11 -6.24
N THR A 75 -3.75 14.27 -5.59
CA THR A 75 -3.65 14.38 -4.13
C THR A 75 -4.60 13.44 -3.41
N GLN A 76 -5.89 13.46 -3.74
CA GLN A 76 -6.89 12.65 -3.02
C GLN A 76 -6.86 11.16 -3.38
N TYR A 77 -6.26 10.77 -4.52
CA TYR A 77 -5.99 9.35 -4.78
C TYR A 77 -4.98 8.82 -3.77
N ALA A 78 -3.92 9.59 -3.49
CA ALA A 78 -2.88 9.19 -2.56
C ALA A 78 -3.31 9.31 -1.09
N THR A 79 -3.99 10.41 -0.70
CA THR A 79 -4.34 10.66 0.71
C THR A 79 -5.24 9.57 1.28
N ALA A 80 -6.11 8.95 0.45
CA ALA A 80 -6.94 7.84 0.89
C ALA A 80 -6.16 6.69 1.54
N ALA A 81 -4.88 6.52 1.20
CA ALA A 81 -4.02 5.49 1.75
C ALA A 81 -3.20 5.93 2.98
N TYR A 82 -3.29 7.21 3.42
CA TYR A 82 -2.52 7.72 4.56
C TYR A 82 -3.26 8.75 5.43
N THR A 83 -4.57 8.92 5.25
CA THR A 83 -5.40 9.79 6.09
C THR A 83 -6.50 9.01 6.79
N ASP A 84 -7.02 9.63 7.84
CA ASP A 84 -8.26 9.23 8.53
C ASP A 84 -8.24 7.83 9.17
N ASN A 85 -7.06 7.21 9.20
CA ASN A 85 -6.80 5.86 9.73
C ASN A 85 -7.67 4.76 9.11
N ILE A 86 -8.17 4.97 7.89
CA ILE A 86 -9.09 4.02 7.23
C ILE A 86 -8.32 2.77 6.80
N LEU A 87 -7.18 2.95 6.14
CA LEU A 87 -6.33 1.82 5.75
C LEU A 87 -5.74 1.12 6.99
N ASP A 88 -5.42 1.89 8.03
CA ASP A 88 -4.97 1.38 9.32
C ASP A 88 -5.99 0.42 9.91
N ASP A 89 -7.24 0.86 10.08
CA ASP A 89 -8.33 0.05 10.61
C ASP A 89 -8.47 -1.29 9.88
N PHE A 90 -8.55 -1.25 8.54
CA PHE A 90 -8.74 -2.47 7.73
C PHE A 90 -7.54 -3.42 7.82
N THR A 91 -6.33 -2.87 7.90
CA THR A 91 -5.11 -3.68 7.95
C THR A 91 -4.87 -4.27 9.34
N TYR A 92 -5.22 -3.54 10.42
CA TYR A 92 -5.19 -4.09 11.77
C TYR A 92 -6.22 -5.20 11.95
N PHE A 93 -7.44 -5.06 11.41
CA PHE A 93 -8.43 -6.14 11.36
C PHE A 93 -7.85 -7.40 10.70
N GLY A 94 -7.27 -7.25 9.50
CA GLY A 94 -6.72 -8.39 8.78
C GLY A 94 -5.50 -9.01 9.45
N LYS A 95 -4.66 -8.22 10.14
CA LYS A 95 -3.58 -8.74 10.97
C LYS A 95 -4.10 -9.57 12.15
N GLU A 96 -5.11 -9.09 12.86
CA GLU A 96 -5.74 -9.82 13.97
C GLU A 96 -6.36 -11.14 13.49
N TYR A 97 -7.10 -11.10 12.37
CA TYR A 97 -7.67 -12.29 11.74
C TYR A 97 -6.60 -13.37 11.45
N VAL A 98 -5.48 -12.96 10.87
CA VAL A 98 -4.36 -13.86 10.55
C VAL A 98 -3.69 -14.40 11.81
N GLU A 99 -3.40 -13.53 12.78
CA GLU A 99 -2.72 -13.92 14.02
C GLU A 99 -3.55 -14.94 14.82
N ASP A 100 -4.87 -14.74 14.91
CA ASP A 100 -5.77 -15.63 15.64
C ASP A 100 -5.97 -16.98 14.94
N LYS A 101 -6.06 -16.97 13.60
CA LYS A 101 -6.41 -18.17 12.83
C LYS A 101 -5.20 -19.05 12.49
N TYR A 102 -4.10 -18.43 12.11
CA TYR A 102 -2.91 -19.11 11.59
C TYR A 102 -1.68 -18.92 12.48
N GLY A 103 -1.58 -17.75 13.14
CA GLY A 103 -0.32 -17.22 13.61
C GLY A 103 0.40 -16.48 12.47
N MET A 104 1.14 -15.43 12.82
CA MET A 104 1.88 -14.63 11.85
C MET A 104 2.89 -15.48 11.09
N THR A 105 2.88 -15.44 9.74
CA THR A 105 3.78 -16.16 8.83
C THR A 105 3.73 -17.71 8.88
N GLU A 106 2.69 -18.28 9.50
CA GLU A 106 2.56 -19.74 9.67
C GLU A 106 1.51 -20.38 8.74
N ALA A 107 0.77 -19.58 7.96
CA ALA A 107 -0.22 -20.11 7.03
C ALA A 107 0.45 -20.78 5.82
N PRO A 108 -0.13 -21.84 5.25
CA PRO A 108 0.38 -22.45 4.03
C PRO A 108 0.44 -21.42 2.89
N ASN A 109 1.58 -21.33 2.20
CA ASN A 109 1.71 -20.46 1.02
C ASN A 109 1.04 -21.08 -0.21
N THR A 110 -0.29 -21.07 -0.22
CA THR A 110 -1.15 -21.67 -1.25
C THR A 110 -2.32 -20.74 -1.58
N MET A 111 -3.02 -21.06 -2.68
CA MET A 111 -4.21 -20.29 -3.09
C MET A 111 -5.36 -20.40 -2.08
N GLU A 112 -5.39 -21.43 -1.23
CA GLU A 112 -6.42 -21.56 -0.19
C GLU A 112 -6.29 -20.44 0.84
N THR A 113 -5.07 -20.14 1.29
CA THR A 113 -4.78 -19.01 2.19
C THR A 113 -5.09 -17.67 1.53
N VAL A 114 -4.77 -17.51 0.24
CA VAL A 114 -5.11 -16.29 -0.51
C VAL A 114 -6.62 -16.09 -0.57
N LEU A 115 -7.38 -17.12 -0.93
CA LEU A 115 -8.84 -17.04 -1.03
C LEU A 115 -9.48 -16.76 0.33
N ASP A 116 -8.92 -17.31 1.40
CA ASP A 116 -9.42 -17.10 2.75
C ASP A 116 -9.18 -15.66 3.24
N VAL A 117 -7.91 -15.27 3.41
CA VAL A 117 -7.54 -14.00 4.04
C VAL A 117 -7.95 -12.81 3.16
N ALA A 118 -7.73 -12.88 1.84
CA ALA A 118 -8.06 -11.76 0.97
C ALA A 118 -9.57 -11.53 0.88
N SER A 119 -10.38 -12.59 0.89
CA SER A 119 -11.84 -12.46 0.84
C SER A 119 -12.38 -11.88 2.14
N GLU A 120 -11.96 -12.40 3.29
CA GLU A 120 -12.42 -11.94 4.60
C GLU A 120 -12.15 -10.44 4.79
N VAL A 121 -10.91 -10.01 4.54
CA VAL A 121 -10.52 -8.60 4.72
C VAL A 121 -11.17 -7.70 3.67
N THR A 122 -11.42 -8.22 2.45
CA THR A 122 -12.18 -7.48 1.44
C THR A 122 -13.62 -7.24 1.87
N PHE A 123 -14.30 -8.26 2.41
CA PHE A 123 -15.67 -8.11 2.89
C PHE A 123 -15.73 -7.12 4.05
N TYR A 124 -14.86 -7.26 5.04
CA TYR A 124 -14.78 -6.32 6.17
C TYR A 124 -14.64 -4.87 5.70
N GLY A 125 -13.67 -4.58 4.83
CA GLY A 125 -13.43 -3.22 4.35
C GLY A 125 -14.59 -2.64 3.54
N LEU A 126 -15.29 -3.46 2.74
CA LEU A 126 -16.48 -3.03 2.00
C LEU A 126 -17.68 -2.79 2.92
N GLU A 127 -17.88 -3.65 3.91
CA GLU A 127 -18.92 -3.49 4.94
C GLU A 127 -18.76 -2.17 5.69
N GLN A 128 -17.53 -1.74 6.00
CA GLN A 128 -17.33 -0.44 6.67
C GLN A 128 -17.87 0.73 5.84
N TYR A 129 -17.71 0.72 4.51
CA TYR A 129 -18.29 1.75 3.66
C TYR A 129 -19.82 1.68 3.57
N GLU A 130 -20.41 0.50 3.74
CA GLU A 130 -21.87 0.30 3.75
C GLU A 130 -22.50 0.72 5.09
N GLU A 131 -21.83 0.41 6.20
CA GLU A 131 -22.29 0.72 7.56
C GLU A 131 -22.10 2.18 7.94
N TYR A 132 -21.03 2.82 7.45
CA TYR A 132 -20.69 4.21 7.75
C TYR A 132 -20.82 5.10 6.51
N PRO A 133 -22.01 5.69 6.24
CA PRO A 133 -22.20 6.55 5.07
C PRO A 133 -21.21 7.71 4.97
N ALA A 134 -20.76 8.26 6.10
CA ALA A 134 -19.76 9.32 6.13
C ALA A 134 -18.38 8.85 5.65
N LEU A 135 -18.03 7.57 5.88
CA LEU A 135 -16.78 6.97 5.39
C LEU A 135 -16.82 6.80 3.86
N LEU A 136 -17.97 6.38 3.32
CA LEU A 136 -18.19 6.30 1.88
C LEU A 136 -18.19 7.69 1.21
N GLU A 137 -18.68 8.71 1.90
CA GLU A 137 -18.62 10.10 1.43
C GLU A 137 -17.20 10.66 1.47
N ASP A 138 -16.42 10.34 2.51
CA ASP A 138 -15.02 10.74 2.62
C ASP A 138 -14.17 10.14 1.49
N GLN A 139 -14.20 8.81 1.33
CA GLN A 139 -13.61 8.14 0.18
C GLN A 139 -14.62 8.01 -0.97
N PHE A 140 -15.11 9.15 -1.47
CA PHE A 140 -16.13 9.21 -2.53
C PHE A 140 -15.70 8.53 -3.83
N GLY A 141 -14.40 8.50 -4.13
CA GLY A 141 -13.85 7.92 -5.35
C GLY A 141 -13.75 6.40 -5.27
N GLY A 142 -14.35 5.69 -6.24
CA GLY A 142 -14.26 4.22 -6.28
C GLY A 142 -12.83 3.67 -6.32
N SER A 143 -11.90 4.38 -6.96
CA SER A 143 -10.48 4.01 -7.00
C SER A 143 -9.78 4.13 -5.65
N GLN A 144 -10.18 5.09 -4.80
CA GLN A 144 -9.65 5.23 -3.44
C GLN A 144 -10.02 3.99 -2.63
N ARG A 145 -11.31 3.67 -2.59
CA ARG A 145 -11.84 2.50 -1.88
C ARG A 145 -11.24 1.20 -2.39
N ALA A 146 -11.14 1.03 -3.71
CA ALA A 146 -10.53 -0.15 -4.31
C ALA A 146 -9.06 -0.32 -3.90
N ALA A 147 -8.28 0.76 -3.90
CA ALA A 147 -6.88 0.73 -3.48
C ALA A 147 -6.74 0.40 -1.99
N VAL A 148 -7.53 1.04 -1.12
CA VAL A 148 -7.47 0.85 0.34
C VAL A 148 -7.88 -0.56 0.75
N VAL A 149 -9.02 -1.06 0.25
CA VAL A 149 -9.49 -2.41 0.57
C VAL A 149 -8.53 -3.48 0.05
N ALA A 150 -8.05 -3.33 -1.19
CA ALA A 150 -7.11 -4.28 -1.77
C ALA A 150 -5.74 -4.24 -1.09
N ALA A 151 -5.29 -3.07 -0.62
CA ALA A 151 -4.04 -2.95 0.14
C ALA A 151 -4.14 -3.70 1.47
N ALA A 152 -5.20 -3.50 2.24
CA ALA A 152 -5.42 -4.23 3.49
C ALA A 152 -5.47 -5.75 3.26
N ALA A 153 -6.24 -6.21 2.27
CA ALA A 153 -6.36 -7.62 1.91
C ALA A 153 -5.02 -8.24 1.48
N GLY A 154 -4.26 -7.53 0.64
CA GLY A 154 -2.94 -7.97 0.17
C GLY A 154 -1.90 -8.03 1.28
N CYS A 155 -1.83 -6.99 2.13
CA CYS A 155 -0.91 -6.96 3.26
C CYS A 155 -1.22 -8.06 4.28
N SER A 156 -2.49 -8.27 4.59
CA SER A 156 -2.92 -9.32 5.51
C SER A 156 -2.61 -10.72 4.97
N THR A 157 -2.84 -10.96 3.68
CA THR A 157 -2.45 -12.23 3.05
C THR A 157 -0.94 -12.46 3.13
N ALA A 158 -0.13 -11.42 2.94
CA ALA A 158 1.33 -11.50 3.08
C ALA A 158 1.78 -11.63 4.55
N PHE A 159 1.00 -11.15 5.52
CA PHE A 159 1.26 -11.42 6.94
C PHE A 159 1.02 -12.90 7.30
N ALA A 160 0.17 -13.59 6.55
CA ALA A 160 -0.15 -14.99 6.79
C ALA A 160 0.93 -15.95 6.26
N THR A 161 1.50 -15.69 5.08
CA THR A 161 2.38 -16.61 4.32
C THR A 161 3.84 -16.19 4.28
#